data_AF-A0A9X5XCV5-F1
#
_entry.id   AF-A0A9X5XCV5-F1
#
_cell.length_a   1.000
_cell.length_b   1.000
_cell.length_c   1.000
_cell.angle_alpha   90.00
_cell.angle_beta   90.00
_cell.angle_gamma   90.00
#
_symmetry.space_group_name_H-M   'P 1'
#
loop_
_entity.id
_entity.type
_entity.pdbx_description
1 polymer ?
#
loop_
_entity_poly.entity_id
_entity_poly.type
_entity_poly.pdbx_seq_one_letter_code
_entity_poly.pdbx_strand_id
1 'polypeptide(L)' 'VHTTAPRRAFGLDLVDPVALTDEPAEPDAVLSAPAEWWLRLVTGRHAAAHTPAEVTLKGDTLTLDDLRRVFPGF' A
#
# COMPACT_ATOMS: atom_id res chain seq x y z
N VAL A 1 -3.61 4.74 2.73
CA VAL A 1 -2.94 3.58 3.39
C VAL A 1 -3.20 3.64 4.88
N HIS A 2 -3.67 2.55 5.47
CA HIS A 2 -3.92 2.38 6.90
C HIS A 2 -3.00 1.31 7.45
N THR A 3 -2.04 1.69 8.30
CA THR A 3 -1.22 0.70 9.02
C THR A 3 -1.92 0.23 10.28
N THR A 4 -1.78 -1.04 10.66
CA THR A 4 -2.45 -1.61 11.84
C THR A 4 -1.57 -1.63 13.10
N ALA A 5 -0.25 -1.78 12.94
CA ALA A 5 0.73 -1.82 14.03
C ALA A 5 2.09 -1.23 13.58
N PRO A 6 2.50 -0.04 14.07
CA PRO A 6 1.65 0.93 14.78
C PRO A 6 0.52 1.44 13.88
N ARG A 7 -0.57 1.91 14.49
CA ARG A 7 -1.70 2.45 13.74
C ARG A 7 -1.39 3.85 13.19
N ARG A 8 -1.52 4.02 11.88
CA ARG A 8 -1.42 5.31 11.17
C ARG A 8 -2.31 5.30 9.93
N ALA A 9 -2.63 6.49 9.44
CA ALA A 9 -3.32 6.69 8.18
C ALA A 9 -2.66 7.84 7.41
N PHE A 10 -2.50 7.66 6.10
CA PHE A 10 -1.88 8.64 5.20
C PHE A 10 -2.25 8.34 3.74
N GLY A 11 -2.11 9.33 2.88
CA GLY A 11 -2.31 9.20 1.44
C GLY A 11 -1.07 8.66 0.73
N LEU A 12 -1.31 8.01 -0.40
CA LEU A 12 -0.27 7.56 -1.33
C LEU A 12 -0.73 7.97 -2.73
N ASP A 13 -0.08 8.97 -3.30
CA ASP A 13 -0.28 9.37 -4.68
C ASP A 13 0.61 8.51 -5.58
N LEU A 14 0.00 7.82 -6.54
CA LEU A 14 0.67 6.90 -7.48
C LEU A 14 1.02 7.57 -8.82
N VAL A 15 0.78 8.88 -8.96
CA VAL A 15 1.29 9.68 -10.09
C VAL A 15 2.83 9.74 -10.03
N ASP A 16 3.51 9.93 -11.17
CA ASP A 16 4.98 10.09 -11.21
C ASP A 16 5.39 11.55 -10.87
N PRO A 17 6.15 11.81 -9.78
CA PRO A 17 6.72 10.84 -8.85
C PRO A 17 5.75 10.40 -7.75
N VAL A 18 5.83 9.12 -7.37
CA VAL A 18 5.02 8.56 -6.28
C VAL A 18 5.31 9.31 -4.98
N ALA A 19 4.26 9.71 -4.26
CA ALA A 19 4.38 10.58 -3.08
C ALA A 19 3.53 10.12 -1.90
N LEU A 20 4.05 10.34 -0.69
CA LEU A 20 3.25 10.28 0.54
C LEU A 20 2.57 11.63 0.77
N THR A 21 1.28 11.58 1.10
CA THR A 21 0.45 12.76 1.36
C THR A 21 -0.33 12.58 2.66
N ASP A 22 -1.06 13.62 3.07
CA ASP A 22 -2.06 13.47 4.12
C ASP A 22 -3.17 12.51 3.69
N GLU A 23 -3.90 11.94 4.65
CA GLU A 23 -5.02 11.05 4.34
C GLU A 23 -6.10 11.80 3.53
N PRO A 24 -6.43 11.33 2.31
CA PRO A 24 -7.46 11.97 1.50
C PRO A 24 -8.85 11.70 2.08
N ALA A 25 -9.75 12.68 1.96
CA ALA A 25 -11.15 12.51 2.39
C ALA A 25 -11.89 11.44 1.56
N GLU A 26 -11.56 11.33 0.28
CA GLU A 26 -12.16 10.40 -0.68
C GLU A 26 -11.06 9.62 -1.42
N PRO A 27 -10.53 8.54 -0.84
CA PRO A 27 -9.52 7.70 -1.49
C PRO A 27 -10.12 6.82 -2.60
N ASP A 28 -9.41 6.66 -3.72
CA ASP A 28 -9.76 5.70 -4.77
C ASP A 28 -9.72 4.24 -4.29
N ALA A 29 -8.77 3.95 -3.37
CA ALA A 29 -8.61 2.66 -2.74
C ALA A 29 -7.98 2.78 -1.34
N VAL A 30 -8.29 1.84 -0.46
CA VAL A 30 -7.78 1.76 0.91
C VAL A 30 -7.04 0.44 1.13
N LEU A 31 -5.71 0.53 1.22
CA LEU A 31 -4.85 -0.54 1.71
C LEU A 31 -4.87 -0.55 3.25
N SER A 32 -5.21 -1.67 3.86
CA SER A 32 -5.00 -1.95 5.29
C SER A 32 -3.97 -3.05 5.47
N ALA A 33 -2.89 -2.78 6.20
CA ALA A 33 -1.76 -3.71 6.36
C ALA A 33 -0.93 -3.44 7.62
N PRO A 34 -0.11 -4.39 8.11
CA PRO A 34 0.96 -4.07 9.06
C PRO A 34 1.94 -3.05 8.50
N ALA A 35 2.51 -2.19 9.36
CA ALA A 35 3.49 -1.20 8.91
C ALA A 35 4.73 -1.85 8.28
N GLU A 36 5.17 -2.99 8.82
CA GLU A 36 6.28 -3.76 8.24
C GLU A 36 5.97 -4.27 6.83
N TRP A 37 4.74 -4.77 6.62
CA TRP A 37 4.31 -5.24 5.30
C TRP A 37 4.31 -4.09 4.29
N TRP A 38 3.76 -2.94 4.66
CA TRP A 38 3.78 -1.71 3.86
C TRP A 38 5.22 -1.29 3.48
N LEU A 39 6.14 -1.27 4.44
CA LEU A 39 7.54 -0.93 4.21
C LEU A 39 8.22 -1.90 3.23
N ARG A 40 7.96 -3.20 3.38
CA ARG A 40 8.47 -4.22 2.45
C ARG A 40 7.89 -4.07 1.05
N LEU A 41 6.62 -3.67 0.91
CA LEU A 41 6.01 -3.37 -0.39
C LEU A 41 6.73 -2.20 -1.07
N VAL A 42 6.84 -1.04 -0.42
CA VAL A 42 7.41 0.17 -1.06
C VAL A 42 8.91 0.09 -1.34
N THR A 43 9.61 -0.79 -0.63
CA THR A 43 11.02 -1.13 -0.93
C THR A 43 11.15 -2.27 -1.95
N GLY A 44 10.03 -2.73 -2.51
CA GLY A 44 9.91 -3.80 -3.51
C GLY A 44 10.39 -5.18 -3.07
N ARG A 45 10.33 -5.45 -1.76
CA ARG A 45 10.71 -6.72 -1.15
C ARG A 45 9.53 -7.66 -0.92
N HIS A 46 8.37 -7.42 -1.56
CA HIS A 46 7.15 -8.18 -1.30
C HIS A 46 6.65 -9.00 -2.50
N ALA A 47 6.93 -10.30 -2.49
CA ALA A 47 6.26 -11.24 -3.38
C ALA A 47 4.85 -11.57 -2.89
N ALA A 48 3.95 -11.93 -3.82
CA ALA A 48 2.55 -12.26 -3.53
C ALA A 48 2.40 -13.39 -2.50
N ALA A 49 3.26 -14.41 -2.58
CA ALA A 49 3.26 -15.58 -1.68
C ALA A 49 3.49 -15.25 -0.19
N HIS A 50 3.98 -14.05 0.12
CA HIS A 50 4.25 -13.63 1.50
C HIS A 50 3.17 -12.71 2.09
N THR A 51 2.03 -12.55 1.40
CA THR A 51 0.96 -11.66 1.85
C THR A 51 0.14 -12.33 2.96
N PRO A 52 0.17 -11.82 4.20
CA PRO A 52 -0.65 -12.37 5.27
C PRO A 52 -2.12 -12.03 5.05
N ALA A 53 -3.02 -12.86 5.61
CA ALA A 53 -4.47 -12.75 5.40
C ALA A 53 -5.08 -11.42 5.91
N GLU A 54 -4.40 -10.75 6.83
CA GLU A 54 -4.82 -9.45 7.37
C GLU A 54 -4.57 -8.26 6.42
N VAL A 55 -3.80 -8.46 5.35
CA VAL A 55 -3.60 -7.42 4.33
C VAL A 55 -4.80 -7.40 3.40
N THR A 56 -5.45 -6.24 3.30
CA THR A 56 -6.61 -6.04 2.45
C THR A 56 -6.46 -4.77 1.63
N LEU A 57 -6.97 -4.80 0.40
CA LEU A 57 -7.12 -3.63 -0.45
C LEU A 57 -8.59 -3.53 -0.85
N LYS A 58 -9.23 -2.42 -0.49
CA LYS A 58 -10.62 -2.13 -0.87
C LYS A 58 -10.64 -1.01 -1.90
N GLY A 59 -11.47 -1.13 -2.92
CA GLY A 59 -11.55 -0.22 -4.06
C GLY A 59 -11.58 -1.01 -5.37
N ASP A 60 -12.07 -0.39 -6.44
CA ASP A 60 -12.32 -1.08 -7.71
C ASP A 60 -11.21 -0.82 -8.76
N THR A 61 -10.32 0.13 -8.48
CA THR A 61 -9.34 0.66 -9.45
C THR A 61 -7.95 0.04 -9.34
N LEU A 62 -7.64 -0.68 -8.26
CA LEU A 62 -6.30 -1.16 -7.92
C LEU A 62 -6.33 -2.57 -7.35
N THR A 63 -5.34 -3.39 -7.74
CA THR A 63 -5.04 -4.67 -7.09
C THR A 63 -3.72 -4.62 -6.31
N LEU A 64 -3.48 -5.60 -5.43
CA LEU A 64 -2.18 -5.72 -4.75
C LEU A 64 -1.02 -5.98 -5.73
N ASP A 65 -1.29 -6.62 -6.87
CA ASP A 65 -0.27 -6.86 -7.89
C ASP A 65 0.09 -5.57 -8.65
N ASP A 66 -0.87 -4.66 -8.83
CA ASP A 66 -0.59 -3.34 -9.40
C ASP A 66 0.33 -2.54 -8.48
N LEU A 67 0.08 -2.55 -7.16
CA LEU A 67 0.98 -1.93 -6.19
C LEU A 67 2.39 -2.53 -6.22
N ARG A 68 2.53 -3.86 -6.40
CA ARG A 68 3.85 -4.50 -6.55
C ARG A 68 4.57 -4.08 -7.82
N ARG A 69 3.84 -3.75 -8.91
CA ARG A 69 4.45 -3.21 -10.14
C ARG A 69 4.91 -1.77 -9.99
N VAL A 70 4.21 -0.96 -9.18
CA VAL A 70 4.65 0.41 -8.86
C VAL A 70 5.95 0.40 -8.06
N PHE A 71 6.11 -0.58 -7.18
CA PHE A 71 7.31 -0.76 -6.36
C PHE A 71 8.04 -2.08 -6.69
N PRO A 72 8.67 -2.20 -7.88
CA PRO A 72 9.27 -3.45 -8.33
C PRO A 72 10.50 -3.87 -7.53
N GLY A 73 11.08 -2.96 -6.73
CA GLY A 73 12.31 -3.16 -5.97
C GLY A 73 13.53 -2.63 -6.70
N PHE A 74 14.71 -2.91 -6.13
CA PHE A 74 16.00 -2.80 -6.81
C PHE A 74 16.34 -4.12 -7.50
#